data_AF-A0A830CNM0-F1
#
_entry.id   AF-A0A830CNM0-F1
#
_cell.length_a   1.000
_cell.length_b   1.000
_cell.length_c   1.000
_cell.angle_alpha   90.00
_cell.angle_beta   90.00
_cell.angle_gamma   90.00
#
_symmetry.space_group_name_H-M   'P 1'
#
loop_
_entity.id
_entity.type
_entity.pdbx_description
1 polymer ?
#
loop_
_entity_poly.entity_id
_entity_poly.type
_entity_poly.pdbx_seq_one_letter_code
_entity_poly.pdbx_strand_id
1 'polypeptide(L)' 'MAQFIIIMNASFHQSRKFIIHVLDNTHISVHLDMAGYDQKWNCCIQRAKHMRSPLNSD' A
#
# COMPACT_ATOMS: atom_id res chain seq x y z
N MET A 1 14.39 -1.81 -2.88
CA MET A 1 13.46 -2.00 -1.75
C MET A 1 12.20 -2.78 -2.10
N ALA A 2 11.49 -2.49 -3.20
CA ALA A 2 10.28 -3.22 -3.58
C ALA A 2 10.43 -4.75 -3.65
N GLN A 3 11.55 -5.26 -4.19
CA GLN A 3 11.81 -6.70 -4.27
C GLN A 3 11.76 -7.40 -2.91
N PHE A 4 12.30 -6.79 -1.86
CA PHE A 4 12.27 -7.37 -0.51
C PHE A 4 10.83 -7.53 0.00
N ILE A 5 9.99 -6.52 -0.23
CA ILE A 5 8.58 -6.51 0.17
C ILE A 5 7.78 -7.56 -0.62
N ILE A 6 8.07 -7.71 -1.92
CA ILE A 6 7.43 -8.72 -2.79
C ILE A 6 7.78 -10.14 -2.34
N ILE A 7 9.06 -10.40 -2.05
CA ILE A 7 9.53 -11.70 -1.56
C ILE A 7 8.90 -12.02 -0.20
N MET A 8 8.86 -11.05 0.71
CA MET A 8 8.21 -11.19 2.01
C MET A 8 6.72 -11.51 1.86
N ASN A 9 6.01 -10.81 0.97
CA ASN A 9 4.60 -11.09 0.68
C ASN A 9 4.37 -12.47 0.07
N ALA A 10 5.27 -12.92 -0.82
CA ALA A 10 5.20 -14.25 -1.42
C ALA A 10 5.39 -15.37 -0.38
N SER A 11 6.11 -15.09 0.71
CA SER A 11 6.36 -16.02 1.82
C SER A 11 5.16 -16.16 2.76
N PHE A 12 4.15 -15.28 2.67
CA PHE A 12 2.93 -15.40 3.47
C PHE A 12 1.89 -16.34 2.85
N HIS A 13 1.13 -17.00 3.73
CA HIS A 13 -0.04 -17.79 3.37
C HIS A 13 -1.08 -16.91 2.66
N GLN A 14 -1.88 -17.47 1.73
CA GLN A 14 -2.78 -16.69 0.87
C GLN A 14 -3.71 -15.73 1.65
N SER A 15 -4.17 -16.12 2.84
CA SER A 15 -5.04 -15.30 3.70
C SER A 15 -4.35 -14.11 4.39
N ARG A 16 -3.02 -14.01 4.27
CA ARG A 16 -2.19 -12.95 4.88
C ARG A 16 -1.35 -12.20 3.85
N LYS A 17 -1.59 -12.45 2.56
CA LYS A 17 -0.98 -11.66 1.50
C LYS A 17 -1.57 -10.27 1.51
N PHE A 18 -0.71 -9.28 1.61
CA PHE A 18 -1.10 -7.88 1.72
C PHE A 18 -0.80 -7.10 0.45
N ILE A 19 -0.02 -7.61 -0.51
CA ILE A 19 0.15 -6.92 -1.81
C ILE A 19 -1.01 -7.24 -2.74
N ILE A 20 -1.62 -6.19 -3.28
CA ILE A 20 -2.69 -6.24 -4.28
C ILE A 20 -2.09 -6.16 -5.69
N HIS A 21 -1.28 -5.13 -5.94
CA HIS A 21 -0.63 -4.89 -7.23
C HIS A 21 0.75 -4.25 -7.05
N VAL A 22 1.69 -4.57 -7.93
CA VAL A 22 2.97 -3.89 -8.06
C VAL A 22 2.90 -3.04 -9.31
N LEU A 23 3.04 -1.72 -9.17
CA LEU A 23 2.96 -0.77 -10.29
C LEU A 23 4.35 -0.60 -10.93
N ASP A 24 5.38 -0.47 -10.11
CA ASP A 24 6.78 -0.41 -10.51
C ASP A 24 7.70 -0.77 -9.32
N ASN A 25 9.02 -0.62 -9.47
CA ASN A 25 10.00 -0.94 -8.41
C ASN A 25 9.97 0.01 -7.21
N THR A 26 9.10 1.01 -7.21
CA THR A 26 8.95 2.04 -6.17
C THR A 26 7.52 2.16 -5.63
N HIS A 27 6.52 1.68 -6.37
CA HIS A 27 5.11 1.82 -6.06
C HIS A 27 4.44 0.45 -5.98
N ILE A 28 3.94 0.13 -4.78
CA ILE A 28 3.22 -1.11 -4.49
C ILE A 28 1.90 -0.75 -3.81
N SER A 29 0.81 -1.34 -4.29
CA SER A 29 -0.52 -1.24 -3.70
C SER A 29 -0.73 -2.38 -2.71
N VAL A 30 -1.09 -2.05 -1.47
CA VAL A 30 -1.24 -3.01 -0.37
C VAL A 30 -2.58 -2.90 0.36
N HIS A 31 -3.04 -4.01 0.94
CA HIS A 31 -4.17 -4.09 1.85
C HIS A 31 -3.72 -3.58 3.22
N LEU A 32 -4.27 -2.44 3.62
CA LEU A 32 -3.89 -1.72 4.84
C LEU A 32 -4.16 -2.54 6.10
N ASP A 33 -5.30 -3.22 6.14
CA ASP A 33 -5.72 -4.00 7.29
C ASP A 33 -4.81 -5.22 7.55
N MET A 34 -4.26 -5.81 6.49
CA MET A 34 -3.35 -6.96 6.61
C MET A 34 -1.90 -6.57 6.85
N ALA A 35 -1.52 -5.34 6.48
CA ALA A 35 -0.18 -4.83 6.70
C ALA A 35 0.08 -4.37 8.15
N GLY A 36 -0.89 -4.58 9.06
CA GLY A 36 -0.74 -4.36 10.50
C GLY A 36 -0.72 -2.88 10.90
N TYR A 37 -1.20 -1.99 10.03
CA TYR A 37 -1.22 -0.55 10.32
C TYR A 37 -2.51 -0.20 11.11
N ASP A 38 -2.31 0.19 12.37
CA ASP A 38 -3.36 0.56 13.33
C ASP A 38 -4.15 1.83 12.91
N GLN A 39 -5.29 2.10 13.57
CA GLN A 39 -6.23 3.21 13.35
C GLN A 39 -5.57 4.59 13.20
N LYS A 40 -4.39 4.78 13.77
CA LYS A 40 -3.57 6.00 13.61
C LYS A 40 -3.16 6.27 12.16
N TRP A 41 -3.01 5.23 11.34
CA TRP A 41 -2.65 5.33 9.93
C TRP A 41 -3.82 5.70 9.01
N ASN A 42 -5.07 5.44 9.42
CA ASN A 42 -6.25 5.93 8.67
C ASN A 42 -6.25 7.47 8.58
N CYS A 43 -5.76 8.16 9.62
CA CYS A 43 -5.57 9.61 9.59
C CYS A 43 -4.48 10.04 8.58
N CYS A 44 -3.37 9.28 8.49
CA CYS A 44 -2.31 9.52 7.50
C CYS A 44 -2.77 9.22 6.06
N ILE A 45 -3.56 8.17 5.83
CA ILE A 45 -4.16 7.84 4.53
C ILE A 45 -5.16 8.92 4.10
N GLN A 46 -6.03 9.38 5.00
CA GLN A 46 -6.96 10.46 4.69
C GLN A 46 -6.22 11.74 4.32
N ARG A 47 -5.14 12.09 5.03
CA ARG A 47 -4.26 13.22 4.66
C ARG A 47 -3.54 13.00 3.35
N ALA A 48 -3.03 11.80 3.06
CA ALA A 48 -2.39 11.48 1.79
C ALA A 48 -3.36 11.54 0.60
N LYS A 49 -4.61 11.09 0.79
CA LYS A 49 -5.70 11.27 -0.20
C LYS A 49 -6.03 12.75 -0.42
N HIS A 50 -5.99 13.57 0.63
CA HIS A 50 -6.17 15.02 0.53
C HIS A 50 -4.99 15.73 -0.16
N MET A 51 -3.77 15.22 -0.02
CA MET A 51 -2.59 15.75 -0.73
C MET A 51 -2.51 15.28 -2.18
N ARG A 52 -3.25 14.23 -2.55
CA ARG A 52 -3.51 13.83 -3.94
C ARG A 52 -4.67 14.68 -4.47
N SER A 53 -4.49 15.99 -4.54
CA SER A 53 -5.38 16.88 -5.29
C SER A 53 -5.48 16.39 -6.74
N PRO A 54 -6.64 16.56 -7.40
CA PRO A 54 -6.84 16.04 -8.74
C PRO A 54 -5.85 16.73 -9.68
N LEU A 55 -4.93 15.95 -10.24
CA LEU A 55 -4.35 16.28 -11.53
C LEU A 55 -5.49 16.20 -12.55
N ASN A 56 -6.24 17.29 -12.67
CA ASN A 56 -7.09 17.65 -13.81
C ASN A 56 -7.39 19.15 -13.68
N SER A 57 -6.50 19.95 -14.26
CA SER A 57 -6.80 21.30 -14.72
C SER A 57 -6.66 21.25 -16.24
N ASP A 58 -7.76 20.90 -16.91
CA ASP A 58 -8.17 21.33 -18.27
C ASP A 58 -9.61 20.88 -18.51
#